data_AF-A0A9X0C119-F1
#
_entry.id   AF-A0A9X0C119-F1
#
_cell.length_a   1.000
_cell.length_b   1.000
_cell.length_c   1.000
_cell.angle_alpha   90.00
_cell.angle_beta   90.00
_cell.angle_gamma   90.00
#
_symmetry.space_group_name_H-M   'P 1'
#
loop_
_entity.id
_entity.type
_entity.pdbx_description
1 polymer ?
#
loop_
_entity_poly.entity_id
_entity_poly.type
_entity_poly.pdbx_seq_one_letter_code
_entity_poly.pdbx_strand_id
1 'polypeptide(L)'
;MDVSLAQIFSSPLGRLQLFEVAAFTRGVLAGIEHIHKSLKITHGNLSSASVLLSVSGNIKIANLGTSMLENKGISESQRDIEAVGGIIIECLEPSTFLRKGGSLISNDWGSDILNFVESTKSQSATKILKV
;
A
#
# COMPACT_ATOMS: atom_id res chain seq x y z
N MET A 1 -13.38 13.43 9.43
CA MET A 1 -12.10 13.93 8.90
C MET A 1 -11.26 12.71 8.56
N ASP A 2 -10.66 12.68 7.39
CA ASP A 2 -9.79 11.57 6.97
C ASP A 2 -8.35 12.09 6.93
N VAL A 3 -7.39 11.28 7.33
CA VAL A 3 -5.95 11.60 7.32
C VAL A 3 -5.21 10.63 6.41
N SER A 4 -4.21 11.09 5.67
CA SER A 4 -3.43 10.20 4.81
C SER A 4 -2.43 9.37 5.61
N LEU A 5 -2.05 8.21 5.09
CA LEU A 5 -0.95 7.43 5.69
C LEU A 5 0.36 8.24 5.70
N ALA A 6 0.61 9.07 4.69
CA ALA A 6 1.76 9.97 4.67
C ALA A 6 1.80 10.92 5.89
N GLN A 7 0.64 11.46 6.29
CA GLN A 7 0.51 12.29 7.48
C GLN A 7 0.76 11.48 8.76
N ILE A 8 0.29 10.23 8.82
CA ILE A 8 0.52 9.32 9.95
C ILE A 8 2.02 8.99 10.09
N PHE A 9 2.68 8.65 8.98
CA PHE A 9 4.10 8.31 8.95
C PHE A 9 5.00 9.49 9.34
N SER A 10 4.53 10.71 9.09
CA SER A 10 5.20 11.95 9.46
C SER A 10 4.91 12.40 10.90
N SER A 11 4.07 11.68 11.64
CA SER A 11 3.71 12.06 13.00
C SER A 11 4.87 11.82 13.98
N PRO A 12 5.00 12.63 15.05
CA PRO A 12 6.07 12.48 16.04
C PRO A 12 5.85 11.30 17.00
N LEU A 13 4.79 10.49 16.80
CA LEU A 13 4.41 9.40 17.70
C LEU A 13 5.25 8.13 17.51
N GLY A 14 6.16 8.12 16.53
CA GLY A 14 7.05 7.00 16.24
C GLY A 14 6.60 6.16 15.05
N ARG A 15 7.32 5.06 14.80
CA ARG A 15 6.99 4.11 13.73
C ARG A 15 5.80 3.25 14.12
N LEU A 16 4.99 2.89 13.13
CA LEU A 16 3.91 1.94 13.32
C LEU A 16 4.45 0.55 13.68
N GLN A 17 3.71 -0.16 14.51
CA GLN A 17 3.93 -1.55 14.86
C GLN A 17 3.45 -2.47 13.72
N LEU A 18 3.98 -3.69 13.65
CA LEU A 18 3.66 -4.64 12.57
C LEU A 18 2.16 -4.95 12.46
N PHE A 19 1.43 -5.00 13.57
CA PHE A 19 -0.02 -5.25 13.54
C PHE A 19 -0.80 -4.07 12.95
N GLU A 20 -0.34 -2.82 13.16
CA GLU A 20 -0.92 -1.63 12.55
C GLU A 20 -0.67 -1.62 11.05
N VAL A 21 0.54 -2.02 10.64
CA VAL A 21 0.91 -2.20 9.24
C VAL A 21 0.05 -3.26 8.57
N ALA A 22 -0.12 -4.42 9.20
CA ALA A 22 -0.99 -5.47 8.69
C ALA A 22 -2.45 -4.99 8.54
N ALA A 23 -2.96 -4.26 9.54
CA ALA A 23 -4.34 -3.75 9.54
C ALA A 23 -4.61 -2.81 8.36
N PHE A 24 -3.78 -1.77 8.16
CA PHE A 24 -4.00 -0.86 7.04
C PHE A 24 -3.71 -1.54 5.70
N THR A 25 -2.69 -2.39 5.62
CA THR A 25 -2.28 -3.08 4.38
C THR A 25 -3.41 -3.97 3.86
N ARG A 26 -4.10 -4.69 4.75
CA ARG A 26 -5.28 -5.47 4.39
C ARG A 26 -6.39 -4.60 3.80
N GLY A 27 -6.64 -3.44 4.40
CA GLY A 27 -7.61 -2.46 3.88
C GLY A 27 -7.21 -1.91 2.51
N VAL A 28 -5.93 -1.60 2.30
CA VAL A 28 -5.39 -1.14 1.01
C VAL A 28 -5.58 -2.21 -0.06
N LEU A 29 -5.17 -3.45 0.21
CA LEU A 29 -5.30 -4.56 -0.73
C LEU A 29 -6.75 -4.86 -1.11
N ALA A 30 -7.68 -4.80 -0.15
CA ALA A 30 -9.10 -4.96 -0.42
C ALA A 30 -9.65 -3.85 -1.33
N GLY A 31 -9.23 -2.60 -1.11
CA GLY A 31 -9.57 -1.47 -1.97
C GLY A 31 -9.03 -1.63 -3.38
N ILE A 32 -7.76 -2.03 -3.52
CA ILE A 32 -7.13 -2.28 -4.83
C ILE A 32 -7.81 -3.45 -5.55
N GLU A 33 -8.11 -4.55 -4.85
CA GLU A 33 -8.84 -5.67 -5.45
C GLU A 33 -10.19 -5.21 -6.00
N HIS A 34 -10.92 -4.38 -5.25
CA HIS A 34 -12.19 -3.82 -5.71
C HIS A 34 -12.01 -2.96 -6.97
N ILE A 35 -11.00 -2.08 -7.00
CA ILE A 35 -10.67 -1.23 -8.15
C ILE A 35 -10.36 -2.09 -9.38
N HIS A 36 -9.45 -3.06 -9.26
CA HIS A 36 -9.04 -3.92 -10.38
C HIS A 36 -10.17 -4.83 -10.87
N LYS A 37 -10.92 -5.46 -9.95
CA LYS A 37 -11.95 -6.45 -10.33
C LYS A 37 -13.28 -5.84 -10.70
N SER A 38 -13.74 -4.83 -9.97
CA SER A 38 -15.08 -4.27 -10.13
C SER A 38 -15.08 -3.08 -11.07
N LEU A 39 -14.10 -2.18 -10.92
CA LEU A 39 -14.02 -0.97 -11.75
C LEU A 39 -13.24 -1.18 -13.06
N LYS A 40 -12.48 -2.28 -13.17
CA LYS A 40 -11.68 -2.66 -14.36
C LYS A 40 -10.66 -1.60 -14.77
N ILE A 41 -10.16 -0.85 -13.80
CA ILE A 41 -9.10 0.15 -13.96
C ILE A 41 -7.94 -0.13 -13.00
N THR A 42 -6.82 0.55 -13.21
CA THR A 42 -5.67 0.60 -12.29
C THR A 42 -5.63 1.98 -11.61
N HIS A 43 -5.21 2.09 -10.35
CA HIS A 43 -4.98 3.39 -9.71
C HIS A 43 -3.79 4.12 -10.35
N GLY A 44 -2.67 3.43 -10.58
CA GLY A 44 -1.58 3.89 -11.45
C GLY A 44 -0.66 4.96 -10.85
N ASN A 45 -1.00 5.49 -9.67
CA ASN A 45 -0.13 6.35 -8.85
C ASN A 45 -0.37 6.15 -7.34
N LEU A 46 -0.51 4.89 -6.91
CA LEU A 46 -0.81 4.58 -5.51
C LEU A 46 0.38 4.97 -4.62
N SER A 47 0.11 5.67 -3.52
CA SER A 47 1.12 6.08 -2.54
C SER A 47 0.51 6.26 -1.15
N SER A 48 1.33 6.45 -0.12
CA SER A 48 0.87 6.76 1.25
C SER A 48 0.02 8.04 1.31
N ALA A 49 0.19 8.96 0.36
CA ALA A 49 -0.62 10.18 0.24
C ALA A 49 -2.01 9.94 -0.35
N SER A 50 -2.20 8.87 -1.13
CA SER A 50 -3.49 8.50 -1.73
C SER A 50 -4.25 7.45 -0.93
N VAL A 51 -3.72 6.99 0.21
CA VAL A 51 -4.41 6.10 1.14
C VAL A 51 -4.83 6.89 2.37
N LEU A 52 -6.12 6.89 2.67
CA LEU A 52 -6.71 7.63 3.78
C LEU A 52 -7.22 6.70 4.87
N LEU A 53 -6.99 7.09 6.13
CA LEU A 53 -7.60 6.50 7.32
C LEU A 53 -8.71 7.43 7.83
N SER A 54 -9.93 6.90 7.95
CA SER A 54 -11.03 7.63 8.58
C SER A 54 -10.99 7.51 10.11
N VAL A 55 -11.66 8.44 10.79
CA VAL A 55 -11.88 8.37 12.26
C VAL A 55 -12.53 7.07 12.75
N SER A 56 -13.24 6.37 11.86
CA SER A 56 -13.88 5.09 12.15
C SER A 56 -12.96 3.88 11.89
N GLY A 57 -11.68 4.11 11.58
CA GLY A 57 -10.70 3.06 11.31
C GLY A 57 -10.78 2.46 9.90
N ASN A 58 -11.51 3.07 8.96
CA ASN A 58 -11.63 2.54 7.61
C ASN A 58 -10.51 3.08 6.71
N ILE A 59 -9.95 2.19 5.88
CA ILE A 59 -9.03 2.55 4.81
C ILE A 59 -9.81 2.91 3.56
N LYS A 60 -9.42 4.01 2.91
CA LYS A 60 -9.99 4.47 1.65
C LYS A 60 -8.89 4.79 0.64
N ILE A 61 -9.11 4.42 -0.62
CA ILE A 61 -8.22 4.78 -1.73
C ILE A 61 -8.77 6.05 -2.38
N ALA A 62 -7.98 7.13 -2.33
CA ALA A 62 -8.31 8.44 -2.88
C ALA A 62 -7.67 8.63 -4.27
N ASN A 63 -7.87 9.80 -4.88
CA ASN A 63 -7.19 10.24 -6.12
C ASN A 63 -7.36 9.34 -7.36
N LEU A 64 -8.43 8.55 -7.43
CA LEU A 64 -8.77 7.69 -8.57
C LEU A 64 -9.25 8.46 -9.82
N GLY A 65 -9.54 9.76 -9.70
CA GLY A 65 -10.16 10.54 -10.77
C GLY A 65 -9.32 10.59 -12.05
N THR A 66 -7.99 10.73 -11.94
CA THR A 66 -7.11 10.75 -13.11
C THR A 66 -7.12 9.42 -13.85
N SER A 67 -7.06 8.30 -13.13
CA SER A 67 -7.04 6.96 -13.72
C SER A 67 -8.36 6.60 -14.40
N MET A 68 -9.48 7.11 -13.87
CA MET A 68 -10.80 7.00 -14.50
C MET A 68 -10.88 7.77 -15.82
N LEU A 69 -10.28 8.96 -15.91
CA LEU A 69 -10.26 9.78 -17.11
C LEU A 69 -9.31 9.23 -18.18
N GLU A 70 -8.15 8.71 -17.76
CA GLU A 70 -7.13 8.16 -18.65
C GLU A 70 -7.46 6.73 -19.14
N ASN A 71 -8.52 6.12 -18.61
CA ASN A 71 -8.91 4.73 -18.86
C ASN A 71 -7.70 3.78 -18.74
N LYS A 72 -6.92 3.95 -17.66
CA LYS A 72 -5.76 3.09 -17.41
C LYS A 72 -6.23 1.66 -17.21
N GLY A 73 -6.02 0.85 -18.24
CA GLY A 73 -6.40 -0.56 -18.24
C GLY A 73 -5.71 -1.36 -17.13
N ILE A 74 -6.19 -2.58 -16.95
CA ILE A 74 -5.67 -3.53 -15.94
C ILE A 74 -4.26 -4.07 -16.24
N SER A 75 -3.64 -3.70 -17.37
CA SER A 75 -2.27 -4.12 -17.71
C SER A 75 -1.23 -3.59 -16.72
N GLU A 76 -1.52 -2.49 -16.04
CA GLU A 76 -0.64 -1.88 -15.03
C GLU A 76 -1.00 -2.27 -13.58
N SER A 77 -1.94 -3.20 -13.37
CA SER A 77 -2.41 -3.59 -12.03
C SER A 77 -1.30 -4.04 -11.09
N GLN A 78 -0.22 -4.65 -11.62
CA GLN A 78 0.93 -5.04 -10.80
C GLN A 78 1.64 -3.85 -10.14
N ARG A 79 1.64 -2.67 -10.78
CA ARG A 79 2.26 -1.46 -10.21
C ARG A 79 1.55 -0.99 -8.96
N ASP A 80 0.22 -1.13 -8.91
CA ASP A 80 -0.54 -0.81 -7.70
C ASP A 80 -0.16 -1.76 -6.55
N ILE A 81 0.05 -3.05 -6.85
CA ILE A 81 0.45 -4.02 -5.83
C ILE A 81 1.88 -3.74 -5.35
N GLU A 82 2.80 -3.49 -6.27
CA GLU A 82 4.18 -3.13 -5.93
C GLU A 82 4.23 -1.86 -5.06
N ALA A 83 3.39 -0.87 -5.36
CA ALA A 83 3.25 0.33 -4.54
C ALA A 83 2.77 0.04 -3.10
N VAL A 84 1.98 -1.02 -2.85
CA VAL A 84 1.66 -1.46 -1.47
C VAL A 84 2.92 -1.85 -0.71
N GLY A 85 3.82 -2.60 -1.35
CA GLY A 85 5.14 -2.92 -0.77
C GLY A 85 5.96 -1.66 -0.49
N GLY A 86 5.93 -0.69 -1.41
CA GLY A 86 6.55 0.62 -1.23
C GLY A 86 6.02 1.38 0.00
N ILE A 87 4.70 1.39 0.23
CA ILE A 87 4.07 2.02 1.41
C ILE A 87 4.49 1.32 2.70
N ILE A 88 4.66 0.00 2.69
CA ILE A 88 5.15 -0.76 3.85
C ILE A 88 6.59 -0.39 4.16
N ILE A 89 7.46 -0.32 3.14
CA ILE A 89 8.86 0.10 3.29
C ILE A 89 8.93 1.56 3.78
N GLU A 90 8.11 2.46 3.24
CA GLU A 90 8.03 3.86 3.69
C GLU A 90 7.74 3.97 5.18
N CYS A 91 6.82 3.15 5.69
CA CYS A 91 6.43 3.16 7.08
C CYS A 91 7.49 2.52 8.01
N LEU A 92 8.03 1.36 7.63
CA LEU A 92 8.90 0.56 8.50
C LEU A 92 10.37 0.99 8.40
N GLU A 93 10.81 1.35 7.19
CA GLU A 93 12.17 1.77 6.87
C GLU A 93 12.19 3.03 5.96
N PRO A 94 11.81 4.20 6.49
CA PRO A 94 11.74 5.43 5.69
C PRO A 94 13.03 5.76 4.93
N SER A 95 14.20 5.48 5.53
CA SER A 95 15.50 5.68 4.88
C SER A 95 15.72 4.77 3.66
N THR A 96 15.21 3.54 3.71
CA THR A 96 15.26 2.58 2.58
C THR A 96 14.33 3.06 1.47
N PHE A 97 13.12 3.49 1.81
CA PHE A 97 12.17 4.08 0.87
C PHE A 97 12.73 5.32 0.16
N LEU A 98 13.32 6.27 0.91
CA LEU A 98 13.92 7.49 0.35
C LEU A 98 15.08 7.19 -0.61
N ARG A 99 15.80 6.10 -0.39
CA ARG A 99 16.86 5.60 -1.29
C ARG A 99 16.31 4.82 -2.49
N LYS A 100 14.99 4.74 -2.64
CA LYS A 100 14.29 3.94 -3.65
C LYS A 100 14.62 2.45 -3.55
N GLY A 101 14.82 1.96 -2.32
CA GLY A 101 14.96 0.53 -2.06
C GLY A 101 13.63 -0.19 -2.24
N GLY A 102 13.64 -1.32 -2.95
CA GLY A 102 12.45 -2.13 -3.24
C GLY A 102 12.17 -3.25 -2.23
N SER A 103 12.96 -3.36 -1.16
CA SER A 103 12.86 -4.41 -0.14
C SER A 103 13.20 -3.84 1.23
N LEU A 104 12.66 -4.45 2.29
CA LEU A 104 13.15 -4.22 3.65
C LEU A 104 14.55 -4.82 3.80
N ILE A 105 15.46 -4.10 4.46
CA ILE A 105 16.87 -4.50 4.59
C ILE A 105 17.36 -4.62 6.03
N SER A 106 16.57 -4.16 7.01
CA SER A 106 16.91 -4.32 8.43
C SER A 106 16.78 -5.78 8.85
N ASN A 107 17.71 -6.22 9.71
CA ASN A 107 17.68 -7.52 10.37
C ASN A 107 16.64 -7.59 11.51
N ASP A 108 15.95 -6.48 11.80
CA ASP A 108 14.93 -6.39 12.86
C ASP A 108 13.60 -7.07 12.47
N TRP A 109 13.42 -7.41 11.19
CA TRP A 109 12.16 -7.93 10.65
C TRP A 109 12.17 -9.44 10.50
N GLY A 110 11.06 -10.08 10.92
CA GLY A 110 10.84 -11.51 10.71
C GLY A 110 10.61 -11.86 9.24
N SER A 111 10.80 -13.13 8.89
CA SER A 111 10.63 -13.63 7.51
C SER A 111 9.26 -13.35 6.92
N ASP A 112 8.22 -13.28 7.74
CA ASP A 112 6.84 -13.14 7.27
C ASP A 112 6.62 -11.79 6.56
N ILE A 113 7.07 -10.69 7.15
CA ILE A 113 6.92 -9.36 6.54
C ILE A 113 7.86 -9.19 5.34
N LEU A 114 9.06 -9.79 5.38
CA LEU A 114 9.99 -9.80 4.25
C LEU A 114 9.38 -10.52 3.05
N ASN A 115 8.87 -11.73 3.26
CA ASN A 115 8.20 -12.53 2.24
C ASN A 115 6.93 -11.83 1.73
N PHE A 116 6.20 -11.15 2.61
CA PHE A 116 5.03 -10.37 2.23
C PHE A 116 5.40 -9.23 1.30
N VAL A 117 6.41 -8.41 1.64
CA VAL A 117 6.89 -7.32 0.77
C VAL A 117 7.43 -7.86 -0.56
N GLU A 118 8.14 -8.98 -0.57
CA GLU A 118 8.56 -9.61 -1.83
C GLU A 118 7.38 -10.12 -2.67
N SER A 119 6.32 -10.61 -2.01
CA SER A 119 5.12 -11.09 -2.71
C SER A 119 4.41 -9.98 -3.48
N THR A 120 4.47 -8.72 -3.00
CA THR A 120 3.79 -7.59 -3.65
C THR A 120 4.38 -7.24 -5.03
N LYS A 121 5.59 -7.70 -5.33
CA LYS A 121 6.27 -7.44 -6.61
C LYS A 121 5.77 -8.33 -7.75
N SER A 122 5.18 -9.48 -7.44
CA SER A 122 4.85 -10.50 -8.46
C SER A 122 3.44 -11.08 -8.35
N GLN A 123 2.77 -10.92 -7.21
CA GLN A 123 1.45 -11.47 -6.97
C GLN A 123 0.36 -10.41 -7.12
N SER A 124 -0.87 -10.86 -7.40
CA SER A 124 -2.05 -10.00 -7.43
C SER A 124 -2.65 -9.81 -6.04
N ALA A 125 -3.43 -8.72 -5.83
CA ALA A 125 -4.12 -8.45 -4.56
C ALA A 125 -4.92 -9.66 -4.05
N THR A 126 -5.65 -10.35 -4.93
CA THR A 126 -6.45 -11.53 -4.59
C THR A 126 -5.63 -12.68 -4.04
N LYS A 127 -4.40 -12.86 -4.52
CA LYS A 127 -3.53 -13.95 -4.06
C LYS A 127 -2.94 -13.60 -2.70
N ILE A 128 -2.51 -12.34 -2.52
CA ILE A 128 -1.93 -11.84 -1.26
C ILE A 128 -2.97 -11.84 -0.13
N LEU A 129 -4.22 -11.47 -0.41
CA LEU A 129 -5.31 -11.45 0.58
C LEU A 129 -5.74 -12.82 1.12
N LYS A 130 -5.30 -13.91 0.48
CA LYS A 130 -5.60 -15.30 0.90
C LYS A 130 -4.53 -15.91 1.81
N VAL A 131 -3.45 -15.16 2.06
CA VAL A 131 -2.36 -15.55 2.96
C VAL A 131 -2.76 -15.30 4.40
#